data_AF-A0AAV6MCD0-F1
#
_entry.id   AF-A0AAV6MCD0-F1
#
_cell.length_a   1.000
_cell.length_b   1.000
_cell.length_c   1.000
_cell.angle_alpha   90.00
_cell.angle_beta   90.00
_cell.angle_gamma   90.00
#
_symmetry.space_group_name_H-M   'P 1'
#
loop_
_entity.id
_entity.type
_entity.pdbx_description
1 polymer ?
#
loop_
_entity_poly.entity_id
_entity_poly.type
_entity_poly.pdbx_seq_one_letter_code
_entity_poly.pdbx_strand_id
1 'polypeptide(L)'
;MFHQNCGEALFMYEKLEELQKILCHPCSISLMQTREKLLKISMELENWTKALLYCKLTISAYQKLYPGIHPLLGLQFYTCGKLEWLLGYTEDAVKSWKKLVLKLLINTRLWRTSRPAITFKG
;
A
#
# COMPACT_ATOMS: atom_id res chain seq x y z
N MET A 1 -10.21 -24.67 -12.25
CA MET A 1 -9.80 -23.77 -13.36
C MET A 1 -9.38 -22.37 -12.88
N PHE A 2 -10.01 -21.75 -11.87
CA PHE A 2 -9.65 -20.40 -11.41
C PHE A 2 -8.22 -20.28 -10.82
N HIS A 3 -7.76 -21.24 -10.00
CA HIS A 3 -6.41 -21.20 -9.42
C HIS A 3 -5.28 -21.33 -10.45
N GLN A 4 -5.51 -22.04 -11.56
CA GLN A 4 -4.47 -22.27 -12.58
C GLN A 4 -4.18 -21.00 -13.38
N ASN A 5 -5.22 -20.19 -13.65
CA ASN A 5 -5.07 -18.89 -14.30
C ASN A 5 -4.33 -17.87 -13.39
N CYS A 6 -4.54 -17.94 -12.08
CA CYS A 6 -3.87 -17.05 -11.12
C CYS A 6 -2.36 -17.31 -11.04
N GLY A 7 -1.94 -18.58 -11.10
CA GLY A 7 -0.52 -18.95 -11.10
C GLY A 7 0.23 -18.46 -12.35
N GLU A 8 -0.36 -18.64 -13.53
CA GLU A 8 0.19 -18.14 -14.79
C GLU A 8 0.22 -16.60 -14.81
N ALA A 9 -0.86 -15.95 -14.35
CA ALA A 9 -0.90 -14.49 -14.22
C ALA A 9 0.20 -13.98 -13.29
N LEU A 10 0.43 -14.63 -12.13
CA LEU A 10 1.49 -14.28 -11.20
C LEU A 10 2.86 -14.32 -11.90
N PHE A 11 3.16 -15.41 -12.60
CA PHE A 11 4.43 -15.57 -13.33
C PHE A 11 4.63 -14.47 -14.39
N MET A 12 3.59 -14.17 -15.17
CA MET A 12 3.65 -13.14 -16.21
C MET A 12 3.90 -11.74 -15.61
N TYR A 13 3.24 -11.41 -14.50
CA TYR A 13 3.45 -10.13 -13.83
C TYR A 13 4.80 -10.05 -13.11
N GLU A 14 5.35 -11.15 -12.61
CA GLU A 14 6.71 -11.20 -12.04
C GLU A 14 7.75 -10.90 -13.12
N LYS A 15 7.62 -11.50 -14.31
CA LYS A 15 8.46 -11.20 -15.48
C LYS A 15 8.33 -9.74 -15.91
N LEU A 16 7.11 -9.20 -15.89
CA LEU A 16 6.88 -7.78 -16.18
C LEU A 16 7.57 -6.87 -15.15
N GLU A 17 7.51 -7.21 -13.86
CA GLU A 17 8.16 -6.43 -12.81
C GLU A 17 9.69 -6.43 -12.97
N GLU A 18 10.30 -7.57 -13.33
CA GLU A 18 11.73 -7.67 -13.63
C GLU A 18 12.14 -6.71 -14.76
N LEU A 19 11.39 -6.69 -15.86
CA LEU A 19 11.63 -5.77 -16.98
C LEU A 19 11.43 -4.31 -16.57
N GLN A 20 10.36 -4.00 -15.83
CA GLN A 20 10.07 -2.65 -15.37
C GLN A 20 11.13 -2.12 -14.41
N LYS A 21 11.75 -2.97 -13.58
CA LYS A 21 12.88 -2.56 -12.71
C LYS A 21 14.09 -2.09 -13.50
N ILE A 22 14.32 -2.65 -14.69
CA ILE A 22 15.45 -2.29 -15.56
C ILE A 22 15.12 -1.03 -16.37
N LEU A 23 13.89 -0.95 -16.89
CA LEU A 23 13.51 0.07 -17.88
C LEU A 23 12.88 1.33 -17.27
N CYS A 24 12.28 1.24 -16.09
CA CYS A 24 11.51 2.33 -15.48
C CYS A 24 12.18 2.87 -14.23
N HIS A 25 11.91 4.15 -13.94
CA HIS A 25 12.27 4.74 -12.65
C HIS A 25 11.63 3.94 -11.50
N PRO A 26 12.29 3.76 -10.33
CA PRO A 26 11.75 2.98 -9.21
C PRO A 26 10.39 3.45 -8.66
N CYS A 27 10.00 4.69 -8.97
CA CYS A 27 8.70 5.27 -8.62
C CYS A 27 7.79 5.45 -9.84
N SER A 28 7.97 4.68 -10.92
CA SER A 28 7.07 4.76 -12.06
C SER A 28 5.68 4.25 -11.67
N ILE A 29 4.66 4.92 -12.19
CA ILE A 29 3.26 4.52 -11.98
C ILE A 29 3.02 3.10 -12.53
N SER A 30 3.67 2.74 -13.66
CA SER A 30 3.59 1.41 -14.26
C SER A 30 4.11 0.31 -13.32
N LEU A 31 5.27 0.50 -12.70
CA LEU A 31 5.86 -0.45 -11.75
C LEU A 31 4.99 -0.60 -10.50
N MET A 32 4.40 0.50 -10.02
CA MET A 32 3.47 0.45 -8.90
C MET A 32 2.21 -0.34 -9.21
N GLN A 33 1.57 -0.10 -10.36
CA GLN A 33 0.37 -0.82 -10.76
C GLN A 33 0.64 -2.33 -10.91
N THR A 34 1.79 -2.70 -11.48
CA THR A 34 2.22 -4.10 -11.55
C THR A 34 2.34 -4.73 -10.17
N ARG A 35 3.00 -4.05 -9.22
CA ARG A 35 3.13 -4.53 -7.84
C ARG A 35 1.79 -4.63 -7.12
N GLU A 36 0.85 -3.73 -7.38
CA GLU A 36 -0.50 -3.80 -6.82
C GLU A 36 -1.29 -5.00 -7.36
N LYS A 37 -1.12 -5.33 -8.64
CA LYS A 37 -1.70 -6.56 -9.22
C LYS A 37 -1.06 -7.83 -8.64
N LEU A 38 0.26 -7.85 -8.50
CA LEU A 38 0.99 -8.95 -7.86
C LEU A 38 0.55 -9.17 -6.41
N LEU A 39 0.29 -8.09 -5.67
CA LEU A 39 -0.30 -8.16 -4.33
C LEU A 39 -1.68 -8.85 -4.35
N LYS A 40 -2.59 -8.42 -5.23
CA LYS A 40 -3.95 -9.00 -5.33
C LYS A 40 -3.91 -10.48 -5.69
N ILE A 41 -3.15 -10.86 -6.71
CA ILE A 41 -3.00 -12.26 -7.13
C ILE A 41 -2.35 -13.09 -6.01
N SER A 42 -1.35 -12.54 -5.31
CA SER A 42 -0.73 -13.24 -4.17
C SER A 42 -1.71 -13.47 -3.02
N MET A 43 -2.64 -12.54 -2.78
CA MET A 43 -3.71 -12.73 -1.79
C MET A 43 -4.73 -13.79 -2.22
N GLU A 44 -5.10 -13.83 -3.51
CA GLU A 44 -6.00 -14.85 -4.07
C GLU A 44 -5.39 -16.26 -4.03
N LEU A 45 -4.06 -16.36 -4.15
CA LEU A 45 -3.30 -17.61 -4.02
C LEU A 45 -2.92 -17.93 -2.57
N GLU A 46 -3.39 -17.15 -1.59
CA GLU A 46 -3.06 -17.28 -0.17
C GLU A 46 -1.56 -17.27 0.14
N ASN A 47 -0.75 -16.69 -0.77
CA ASN A 47 0.68 -16.51 -0.56
C ASN A 47 0.91 -15.21 0.22
N TRP A 48 0.62 -15.26 1.52
CA TRP A 48 0.66 -14.10 2.41
C TRP A 48 2.04 -13.47 2.53
N THR A 49 3.11 -14.25 2.40
CA THR A 49 4.50 -13.76 2.46
C THR A 49 4.83 -12.92 1.22
N LYS A 50 4.50 -13.39 0.01
CA LYS A 50 4.64 -12.58 -1.22
C LYS A 50 3.73 -11.35 -1.18
N ALA A 51 2.49 -11.50 -0.72
CA ALA A 51 1.56 -10.38 -0.57
C ALA A 51 2.16 -9.31 0.34
N LEU A 52 2.73 -9.69 1.49
CA LEU A 52 3.36 -8.74 2.40
C LEU A 52 4.56 -8.02 1.75
N LEU A 53 5.40 -8.75 1.02
CA LEU A 53 6.55 -8.18 0.31
C LEU A 53 6.12 -7.11 -0.70
N TYR A 54 5.16 -7.44 -1.56
CA TYR A 54 4.64 -6.47 -2.54
C TYR A 54 3.97 -5.28 -1.83
N CYS A 55 3.22 -5.53 -0.76
CA CYS A 55 2.60 -4.46 0.02
C CYS A 55 3.62 -3.42 0.53
N LYS A 56 4.75 -3.89 1.09
CA LYS A 56 5.84 -3.02 1.57
C LYS A 56 6.52 -2.25 0.45
N LEU A 57 6.76 -2.89 -0.71
CA LEU A 57 7.33 -2.23 -1.88
C LEU A 57 6.44 -1.09 -2.38
N THR A 58 5.12 -1.28 -2.42
CA THR A 58 4.19 -0.24 -2.88
C THR A 58 4.10 0.92 -1.90
N ILE A 59 4.19 0.68 -0.57
CA ILE A 59 4.22 1.76 0.45
C ILE A 59 5.38 2.72 0.19
N SER A 60 6.58 2.21 -0.09
CA SER A 60 7.76 3.03 -0.36
C SER A 60 7.56 3.95 -1.57
N ALA A 61 6.92 3.44 -2.63
CA ALA A 61 6.61 4.23 -3.81
C ALA A 61 5.49 5.26 -3.54
N TYR A 62 4.42 4.87 -2.85
CA TYR A 62 3.33 5.79 -2.47
C TYR A 62 3.81 6.95 -1.60
N GLN A 63 4.74 6.72 -0.67
CA GLN A 63 5.30 7.77 0.17
C GLN A 63 6.05 8.84 -0.63
N LYS A 64 6.70 8.45 -1.73
CA LYS A 64 7.44 9.38 -2.60
C LYS A 64 6.54 10.15 -3.56
N LEU A 65 5.52 9.48 -4.11
CA LEU A 65 4.59 10.07 -5.08
C LEU A 65 3.52 10.96 -4.45
N TYR A 66 3.08 10.64 -3.23
CA TYR A 66 2.04 11.39 -2.52
C TYR A 66 2.64 12.04 -1.26
N PRO A 67 3.36 13.17 -1.42
CA PRO A 67 3.80 13.95 -0.27
C PRO A 67 2.57 14.49 0.46
N GLY A 68 2.42 14.13 1.74
CA GLY A 68 1.28 14.48 2.57
C GLY A 68 0.40 13.28 2.94
N ILE A 69 -0.88 13.53 3.19
CA ILE A 69 -1.84 12.53 3.63
C ILE A 69 -2.72 12.12 2.46
N HIS A 70 -2.57 10.87 2.02
CA HIS A 70 -3.37 10.30 0.97
C HIS A 70 -4.11 9.06 1.49
N PRO A 71 -5.44 8.94 1.31
CA PRO A 71 -6.22 7.80 1.79
C PRO A 71 -5.69 6.44 1.31
N LEU A 72 -5.21 6.37 0.07
CA LEU A 72 -4.64 5.15 -0.52
C LEU A 72 -3.42 4.65 0.24
N LEU A 73 -2.57 5.56 0.73
CA LEU A 73 -1.42 5.18 1.55
C LEU A 73 -1.88 4.64 2.92
N GLY A 74 -2.94 5.20 3.49
CA GLY A 74 -3.55 4.68 4.70
C GLY A 74 -4.11 3.27 4.51
N LEU A 75 -4.86 3.05 3.43
CA LEU A 75 -5.35 1.72 3.06
C LEU A 75 -4.20 0.72 2.91
N GLN A 76 -3.09 1.13 2.28
CA GLN A 76 -1.93 0.26 2.10
C GLN A 76 -1.28 -0.13 3.45
N PHE A 77 -1.14 0.82 4.39
CA PHE A 77 -0.65 0.50 5.74
C PHE A 77 -1.59 -0.43 6.51
N TYR A 78 -2.90 -0.27 6.36
CA TYR A 78 -3.88 -1.18 6.95
C TYR A 78 -3.73 -2.60 6.41
N THR A 79 -3.65 -2.76 5.08
CA THR A 79 -3.41 -4.06 4.43
C THR A 79 -2.10 -4.68 4.90
N CYS A 80 -1.01 -3.90 4.97
CA CYS A 80 0.29 -4.36 5.48
C CYS A 80 0.18 -4.86 6.93
N GLY A 81 -0.40 -4.08 7.83
CA GLY A 81 -0.54 -4.47 9.24
C GLY A 81 -1.43 -5.70 9.43
N LYS A 82 -2.48 -5.86 8.61
CA LYS A 82 -3.32 -7.07 8.62
C LYS A 82 -2.55 -8.32 8.17
N LEU A 83 -1.71 -8.20 7.13
CA LEU A 83 -0.85 -9.29 6.66
C LEU A 83 0.25 -9.64 7.68
N GLU A 84 0.86 -8.64 8.31
CA GLU A 84 1.85 -8.83 9.39
C GLU A 84 1.24 -9.53 10.60
N TRP A 85 0.01 -9.17 10.97
CA TRP A 85 -0.75 -9.86 12.01
C TRP A 85 -1.01 -11.33 11.67
N LEU A 86 -1.47 -11.59 10.43
CA LEU A 86 -1.76 -12.95 9.96
C LEU A 86 -0.51 -13.86 9.97
N LEU A 87 0.66 -13.31 9.68
CA LEU A 87 1.94 -14.01 9.68
C LEU A 87 2.61 -14.12 11.06
N GLY A 88 1.99 -13.58 12.12
CA GLY A 88 2.53 -13.60 13.47
C GLY A 88 3.59 -12.53 13.76
N TYR A 89 3.83 -11.59 12.85
CA TYR A 89 4.73 -10.44 13.04
C TYR A 89 4.03 -9.30 13.81
N THR A 90 3.63 -9.59 15.04
CA THR A 90 2.77 -8.71 15.84
C THR A 90 3.40 -7.34 16.14
N GLU A 91 4.70 -7.27 16.42
CA GLU A 91 5.39 -5.99 16.66
C GLU A 91 5.40 -5.09 15.42
N ASP A 92 5.61 -5.66 14.24
CA ASP A 92 5.63 -4.91 13.00
C ASP A 92 4.23 -4.47 12.59
N ALA A 93 3.23 -5.33 12.82
CA ALA A 93 1.82 -4.96 12.65
C ALA A 93 1.44 -3.75 13.50
N VAL A 94 1.84 -3.72 14.77
CA VAL A 94 1.61 -2.59 15.67
C VAL A 94 2.33 -1.33 15.19
N LYS A 95 3.57 -1.43 14.68
CA LYS A 95 4.29 -0.28 14.09
C LYS A 95 3.56 0.24 12.83
N SER A 96 3.11 -0.65 11.96
CA SER A 96 2.36 -0.31 10.75
C SER A 96 1.04 0.39 11.08
N TRP A 97 0.28 -0.11 12.07
CA TRP A 97 -0.94 0.53 12.55
C TRP A 97 -0.68 1.86 13.25
N LYS A 98 0.39 1.99 14.05
CA LYS A 98 0.80 3.28 14.64
C LYS A 98 1.08 4.32 13.55
N LYS A 99 1.77 3.94 12.46
CA LYS A 99 2.02 4.83 11.32
C LYS A 99 0.72 5.25 10.62
N LEU A 100 -0.21 4.32 10.44
CA LEU A 100 -1.55 4.61 9.89
C LEU A 100 -2.30 5.63 10.76
N VAL A 101 -2.40 5.36 12.05
CA VAL A 101 -3.10 6.23 13.01
C VAL A 101 -2.45 7.61 13.06
N LEU A 102 -1.11 7.70 13.10
CA LEU A 102 -0.40 8.97 13.04
C LEU A 102 -0.77 9.76 11.77
N LYS A 103 -0.81 9.10 10.62
CA LYS A 103 -1.12 9.76 9.34
C LYS A 103 -2.58 10.23 9.26
N LEU A 104 -3.51 9.48 9.86
CA LEU A 104 -4.92 9.88 10.00
C LEU A 104 -5.13 11.00 11.03
N LEU A 105 -4.41 10.99 12.16
CA LEU A 105 -4.52 12.04 13.18
C LEU A 105 -3.96 13.38 12.70
N ILE A 106 -2.91 13.37 11.88
CA ILE A 106 -2.44 14.60 11.21
C ILE A 106 -3.53 15.13 10.27
N ASN A 107 -4.34 14.27 9.63
CA ASN A 107 -5.49 14.70 8.81
C ASN A 107 -6.50 15.47 9.63
N THR A 108 -6.96 14.92 10.75
CA THR A 108 -7.98 15.56 11.60
C THR A 108 -7.46 16.84 12.27
N ARG A 109 -6.17 16.88 12.62
CA ARG A 109 -5.54 18.06 13.20
C ARG A 109 -5.32 19.17 12.16
N LEU A 110 -4.85 18.83 10.96
CA LEU A 110 -4.72 19.77 9.85
C LEU A 110 -6.10 20.27 9.38
N TRP A 111 -7.11 19.40 9.27
CA TRP A 111 -8.49 19.78 8.96
C TRP A 111 -9.07 20.74 10.01
N ARG A 112 -8.80 20.52 11.30
CA ARG A 112 -9.21 21.46 12.36
C ARG A 112 -8.54 22.83 12.21
N THR A 113 -7.29 22.88 11.79
CA THR A 113 -6.56 24.15 11.58
C THR A 113 -6.79 24.80 10.21
N SER A 114 -7.36 24.07 9.24
CA SER A 114 -7.62 24.57 7.87
C SER A 114 -9.10 24.81 7.56
N ARG A 115 -10.01 24.67 8.54
CA ARG A 115 -11.35 25.27 8.41
C ARG A 115 -11.19 26.79 8.32
N PRO A 116 -11.65 27.46 7.24
CA PRO A 116 -11.80 28.91 7.29
C PRO A 116 -12.78 29.23 8.42
N ALA A 117 -12.40 30.15 9.30
CA ALA A 117 -13.26 30.65 10.35
C ALA A 117 -14.45 31.38 9.71
N ILE A 118 -15.54 30.67 9.44
CA ILE A 118 -16.82 31.28 9.13
C ILE A 118 -17.31 31.84 10.46
N THR A 119 -16.95 33.08 10.74
CA THR A 119 -17.50 33.86 11.83
C THR A 119 -18.96 34.12 11.50
N PHE A 120 -19.88 33.46 12.21
CA PHE A 120 -21.25 33.93 12.32
C PHE A 120 -21.19 35.26 13.09
N LYS A 121 -21.23 36.39 12.38
CA LYS A 121 -21.69 37.65 12.97
C LYS A 121 -23.21 37.56 13.05
N GLY A 122 -23.73 37.82 14.26
CA GLY A 122 -25.16 37.85 14.57
C GLY A 122 -25.87 39.07 14.00
#